data_AF-A0A9D7D5M5-F1
#
_entry.id   AF-A0A9D7D5M5-F1
#
_cell.length_a   1.000
_cell.length_b   1.000
_cell.length_c   1.000
_cell.angle_alpha   90.00
_cell.angle_beta   90.00
_cell.angle_gamma   90.00
#
_symmetry.space_group_name_H-M   'P 1'
#
loop_
_entity.id
_entity.type
_entity.pdbx_description
1 polymer ?
#
loop_
_entity_poly.entity_id
_entity_poly.type
_entity_poly.pdbx_seq_one_letter_code
_entity_poly.pdbx_strand_id
1 'polypeptide(L)'
;MIGSHVIVAAAARFFTPLMALFAAVLLVSGAPGDGVGFVAGLAFGLLLLLHALTFGAGAARMAFPTPMARLILALGIGAVCVGAGLPGFVFARETIEAGAFAATVASGALVLQVLFGRAPTLRDAE
;
A
#
# COMPACT_ATOMS: atom_id res chain seq x y z
N MET A 1 -13.01 -18.17 -17.93
CA MET A 1 -13.51 -16.86 -17.43
C MET A 1 -14.79 -16.50 -18.18
N ILE A 2 -15.98 -16.81 -17.65
CA ILE A 2 -17.25 -16.59 -18.37
C ILE A 2 -18.03 -15.44 -17.69
N GLY A 3 -18.03 -14.26 -18.33
CA GLY A 3 -19.08 -13.24 -18.23
C GLY A 3 -19.13 -12.31 -17.01
N SER A 4 -19.32 -12.83 -15.80
CA SER A 4 -19.93 -12.03 -14.70
C SER A 4 -19.03 -10.97 -14.04
N HIS A 5 -17.70 -11.11 -14.13
CA HIS A 5 -16.75 -10.19 -13.47
C HIS A 5 -15.84 -9.43 -14.44
N VAL A 6 -16.05 -9.55 -15.75
CA VAL A 6 -15.18 -8.92 -16.77
C VAL A 6 -15.17 -7.39 -16.63
N ILE A 7 -16.34 -6.79 -16.35
CA ILE A 7 -16.47 -5.34 -16.16
C ILE A 7 -15.67 -4.88 -14.93
N VAL A 8 -15.76 -5.60 -13.81
CA VAL A 8 -15.04 -5.26 -12.57
C VAL A 8 -13.54 -5.40 -12.76
N ALA A 9 -13.08 -6.47 -13.41
CA ALA A 9 -11.65 -6.67 -13.67
C ALA A 9 -11.09 -5.61 -14.64
N ALA A 10 -11.84 -5.23 -15.67
CA ALA A 10 -11.47 -4.16 -16.60
C ALA A 10 -11.41 -2.80 -15.89
N ALA A 11 -12.43 -2.48 -15.09
CA ALA A 11 -12.45 -1.25 -14.29
C ALA A 11 -11.29 -1.20 -13.30
N ALA A 12 -11.02 -2.29 -12.57
CA ALA A 12 -9.92 -2.36 -11.61
C ALA A 12 -8.56 -2.16 -12.29
N ARG A 13 -8.33 -2.73 -13.48
CA ARG A 13 -7.10 -2.48 -14.25
C ARG A 13 -6.89 -1.01 -14.58
N PHE A 14 -7.97 -0.29 -14.90
CA PHE A 14 -7.91 1.13 -15.21
C PHE A 14 -7.77 2.00 -13.95
N PHE A 15 -8.50 1.68 -12.87
CA PHE A 15 -8.49 2.48 -11.64
C PHE A 15 -7.27 2.23 -10.76
N THR A 16 -6.64 1.06 -10.82
CA THR A 16 -5.44 0.75 -10.02
C THR A 16 -4.33 1.81 -10.21
N PRO A 17 -3.84 2.10 -11.43
CA PRO A 17 -2.81 3.13 -11.59
C PRO A 17 -3.29 4.52 -11.17
N LEU A 18 -4.57 4.84 -11.35
CA LEU A 18 -5.13 6.13 -10.99
C LEU A 18 -5.24 6.33 -9.47
N MET A 19 -5.63 5.28 -8.73
CA MET A 19 -5.63 5.28 -7.26
C MET A 19 -4.22 5.32 -6.68
N ALA A 20 -3.26 4.64 -7.32
CA ALA A 20 -1.85 4.71 -6.93
C ALA A 20 -1.30 6.12 -7.12
N LEU A 21 -1.61 6.75 -8.27
CA LEU A 21 -1.27 8.14 -8.54
C LEU A 21 -1.94 9.09 -7.55
N PHE A 22 -3.22 8.88 -7.24
CA PHE A 22 -3.94 9.66 -6.24
C PHE A 22 -3.26 9.61 -4.87
N ALA A 23 -2.86 8.42 -4.39
CA ALA A 23 -2.13 8.29 -3.13
C ALA A 23 -0.76 9.00 -3.17
N ALA A 24 -0.04 8.92 -4.29
CA ALA A 24 1.23 9.64 -4.46
C ALA A 24 1.02 11.16 -4.47
N VAL A 25 -0.04 11.65 -5.13
CA VAL A 25 -0.39 13.07 -5.14
C VAL A 25 -0.78 13.54 -3.75
N LEU A 26 -1.57 12.78 -2.99
CA LEU A 26 -1.90 13.10 -1.60
C LEU A 26 -0.64 13.27 -0.73
N LEU A 27 0.34 12.37 -0.90
CA LEU A 27 1.59 12.42 -0.16
C LEU A 27 2.40 13.69 -0.49
N VAL A 28 2.46 14.07 -1.77
CA VAL A 28 3.32 15.18 -2.23
C VAL A 28 2.64 16.55 -2.10
N SER A 29 1.32 16.62 -2.24
CA SER A 29 0.55 17.87 -2.15
C SER A 29 0.25 18.30 -0.72
N GLY A 30 0.35 17.38 0.24
CA GLY A 30 0.15 17.66 1.66
C GLY A 30 1.31 18.44 2.29
N ALA A 31 1.01 19.33 3.23
CA ALA A 31 2.05 19.99 4.01
C ALA A 31 2.76 18.96 4.92
N PRO A 32 4.11 18.87 4.90
CA PRO A 32 4.83 17.94 5.75
C PRO A 32 4.58 18.20 7.23
N GLY A 33 4.16 17.18 7.98
CA GLY A 33 3.86 17.24 9.41
C GLY A 33 2.37 17.16 9.77
N ASP A 34 1.47 17.19 8.78
CA ASP A 34 0.03 17.09 9.00
C ASP A 34 -0.48 15.63 9.03
N GLY A 35 0.41 14.63 8.97
CA GLY A 35 0.04 13.20 8.96
C GLY A 35 -0.44 12.69 7.60
N VAL A 36 -0.14 13.44 6.53
CA VAL A 36 -0.56 13.17 5.15
C VAL A 36 0.00 11.84 4.62
N GLY A 37 1.16 11.41 5.10
CA GLY A 37 1.80 10.16 4.74
C GLY A 37 1.03 8.95 5.22
N PHE A 38 0.49 9.00 6.44
CA PHE A 38 -0.39 7.94 6.95
C PHE A 38 -1.67 7.83 6.11
N VAL A 39 -2.34 8.95 5.84
CA VAL A 39 -3.59 8.97 5.06
C VAL A 39 -3.36 8.51 3.62
N ALA A 40 -2.30 8.99 2.96
CA ALA A 40 -1.90 8.54 1.64
C ALA A 40 -1.57 7.03 1.63
N GLY A 41 -0.92 6.54 2.69
CA GLY A 41 -0.61 5.13 2.87
C GLY A 41 -1.87 4.26 3.01
N LEU A 42 -2.87 4.74 3.75
CA LEU A 42 -4.19 4.08 3.84
C LEU A 42 -4.90 4.05 2.49
N ALA A 43 -4.87 5.15 1.73
CA ALA A 43 -5.47 5.22 0.39
C ALA A 43 -4.83 4.19 -0.55
N PHE A 44 -3.50 4.05 -0.50
CA PHE A 44 -2.79 3.02 -1.25
C PHE A 44 -3.07 1.60 -0.71
N GLY A 45 -3.22 1.44 0.60
CA GLY A 45 -3.63 0.17 1.22
C GLY A 45 -5.02 -0.30 0.76
N LEU A 46 -5.97 0.62 0.59
CA LEU A 46 -7.28 0.33 0.01
C LEU A 46 -7.18 -0.12 -1.45
N LEU A 47 -6.25 0.43 -2.22
CA LEU A 47 -5.94 -0.05 -3.56
C LEU A 47 -5.42 -1.51 -3.52
N LEU A 48 -4.51 -1.85 -2.60
CA LEU A 48 -4.03 -3.22 -2.46
C LEU A 48 -5.16 -4.19 -2.08
N LEU A 49 -6.06 -3.77 -1.20
CA LEU A 49 -7.25 -4.54 -0.84
C LEU A 49 -8.17 -4.75 -2.05
N LEU A 50 -8.48 -3.69 -2.81
CA LEU A 50 -9.30 -3.78 -4.01
C LEU A 50 -8.67 -4.69 -5.07
N HIS A 51 -7.34 -4.60 -5.25
CA HIS A 51 -6.60 -5.48 -6.14
C HIS A 51 -6.72 -6.95 -5.70
N ALA A 52 -6.54 -7.25 -4.42
CA ALA A 52 -6.69 -8.60 -3.88
C ALA A 52 -8.12 -9.14 -4.00
N LEU A 53 -9.14 -8.31 -3.75
CA LEU A 53 -10.55 -8.70 -3.92
C LEU A 53 -10.91 -8.94 -5.39
N THR A 54 -10.27 -8.23 -6.32
CA THR A 54 -10.57 -8.35 -7.75
C THR A 54 -9.84 -9.51 -8.42
N PHE A 55 -8.54 -9.68 -8.12
CA PHE A 55 -7.67 -10.64 -8.81
C PHE A 55 -7.26 -11.85 -7.96
N GLY A 56 -7.64 -11.88 -6.68
CA GLY A 56 -7.33 -12.98 -5.76
C GLY A 56 -6.01 -12.80 -5.01
N ALA A 57 -5.79 -13.68 -4.04
CA ALA A 57 -4.67 -13.61 -3.11
C ALA A 57 -3.32 -13.96 -3.77
N GLY A 58 -3.32 -14.89 -4.73
CA GLY A 58 -2.14 -15.23 -5.53
C GLY A 58 -1.61 -14.03 -6.33
N ALA A 59 -2.49 -13.38 -7.09
CA ALA A 59 -2.13 -12.19 -7.88
C ALA A 59 -1.63 -11.04 -6.99
N ALA A 60 -2.27 -10.80 -5.85
CA ALA A 60 -1.84 -9.77 -4.91
C ALA A 60 -0.44 -10.02 -4.31
N ARG A 61 -0.11 -11.29 -4.00
CA ARG A 61 1.23 -11.68 -3.52
C ARG A 61 2.31 -11.52 -4.58
N MET A 62 1.96 -11.74 -5.85
CA MET A 62 2.86 -11.48 -6.97
C MET A 62 3.07 -9.99 -7.21
N ALA A 63 2.01 -9.19 -7.08
CA ALA A 63 2.07 -7.74 -7.25
C ALA A 63 2.89 -7.06 -6.14
N PHE A 64 2.80 -7.56 -4.90
CA PHE A 64 3.60 -7.05 -3.80
C PHE A 64 4.14 -8.17 -2.89
N PRO A 65 5.33 -8.72 -3.20
CA PRO A 65 5.88 -9.87 -2.49
C PRO A 65 6.14 -9.61 -1.00
N THR A 66 5.89 -10.60 -0.15
CA THR A 66 6.16 -10.56 1.30
C THR A 66 7.56 -10.06 1.69
N PRO A 67 8.68 -10.53 1.08
CA PRO A 67 10.00 -10.02 1.45
C PRO A 67 10.17 -8.54 1.13
N MET A 68 9.60 -8.07 0.01
CA MET A 68 9.63 -6.66 -0.38
C MET A 68 8.81 -5.80 0.58
N ALA A 69 7.62 -6.27 0.96
CA ALA A 69 6.80 -5.59 1.96
C ALA A 69 7.52 -5.48 3.31
N ARG A 70 8.20 -6.53 3.77
CA ARG A 70 9.00 -6.47 5.02
C ARG A 70 10.14 -5.47 4.93
N LEU A 71 10.86 -5.44 3.81
CA LEU A 71 11.96 -4.50 3.60
C LEU A 71 11.45 -3.05 3.59
N ILE A 72 10.36 -2.78 2.88
CA ILE A 72 9.74 -1.44 2.84
C ILE A 72 9.22 -1.04 4.22
N LEU A 73 8.63 -1.97 4.98
CA LEU A 73 8.21 -1.70 6.36
C LEU A 73 9.41 -1.30 7.23
N ALA A 74 10.51 -2.05 7.18
CA ALA A 74 11.72 -1.76 7.94
C ALA A 74 12.32 -0.42 7.56
N LEU A 75 12.41 -0.12 6.25
CA LEU A 75 12.88 1.17 5.75
C LEU A 75 11.95 2.32 6.14
N GLY A 76 10.64 2.13 6.08
CA GLY A 76 9.64 3.12 6.46
C GLY A 76 9.73 3.48 7.95
N ILE A 77 9.81 2.47 8.82
CA ILE A 77 10.03 2.68 10.26
C ILE A 77 11.37 3.38 10.50
N GLY A 78 12.44 2.93 9.82
CA GLY A 78 13.76 3.55 9.90
C GLY A 78 13.72 5.03 9.51
N ALA A 79 13.04 5.39 8.43
CA ALA A 79 12.87 6.77 7.98
C ALA A 79 12.13 7.63 9.03
N VAL A 80 11.06 7.11 9.63
CA VAL A 80 10.36 7.81 10.73
C VAL A 80 11.30 8.04 11.92
N CYS A 81 12.06 7.02 12.34
CA CYS A 81 13.00 7.13 13.45
C CYS A 81 14.14 8.12 13.16
N VAL A 82 14.69 8.11 11.94
CA VAL A 82 15.73 9.06 11.50
C VAL A 82 15.16 10.48 11.49
N GLY A 83 13.98 10.68 10.91
CA GLY A 83 13.34 11.99 10.84
C GLY A 83 13.01 12.57 12.22
N ALA A 84 12.56 11.73 13.17
CA ALA A 84 12.26 12.17 14.53
C ALA A 84 13.51 12.30 15.43
N GLY A 85 14.55 11.52 15.14
CA GLY A 85 15.69 11.33 16.04
C GLY A 85 16.94 12.16 15.75
N LEU A 86 17.04 12.80 14.57
CA LEU A 86 18.20 13.65 14.23
C LEU A 86 17.91 15.14 14.43
N PRO A 87 18.54 15.80 15.44
CA PRO A 87 18.42 17.24 15.62
C PRO A 87 19.04 17.99 14.43
N GLY A 88 18.30 18.92 13.84
CA GLY A 88 18.77 19.76 12.73
C GLY A 88 18.62 19.14 11.33
N PHE A 89 17.95 18.00 11.21
CA PHE A 89 17.69 17.41 9.90
C PHE A 89 16.66 18.22 9.12
N VAL A 90 17.11 18.82 8.01
CA VAL A 90 16.32 19.77 7.19
C VAL A 90 15.06 19.12 6.61
N PHE A 91 15.12 17.83 6.28
CA PHE A 91 14.02 17.08 5.68
C PHE A 91 13.30 16.17 6.69
N ALA A 92 13.34 16.52 7.98
CA ALA A 92 12.77 15.69 9.04
C ALA A 92 11.29 15.39 8.81
N ARG A 93 10.51 16.42 8.47
CA ARG A 93 9.05 16.29 8.30
C ARG A 93 8.72 15.44 7.08
N GLU A 94 9.36 15.72 5.95
CA GLU A 94 9.18 15.00 4.69
C GLU A 94 9.59 13.53 4.84
N THR A 95 10.67 13.26 5.56
CA THR A 95 11.16 11.90 5.80
C THR A 95 10.23 11.12 6.73
N ILE A 96 9.65 11.79 7.74
CA ILE A 96 8.62 11.19 8.59
C ILE A 96 7.39 10.83 7.78
N GLU A 97 6.89 11.74 6.94
CA GLU A 97 5.68 11.48 6.12
C GLU A 97 5.92 10.38 5.08
N ALA A 98 7.07 10.40 4.40
CA ALA A 98 7.46 9.34 3.47
C ALA A 98 7.62 7.99 4.17
N GLY A 99 8.21 7.99 5.37
CA GLY A 99 8.35 6.82 6.21
C GLY A 99 7.00 6.27 6.69
N ALA A 100 6.10 7.14 7.13
CA ALA A 100 4.74 6.80 7.54
C ALA A 100 3.94 6.20 6.37
N PHE A 101 4.05 6.78 5.18
CA PHE A 101 3.46 6.22 3.96
C PHE A 101 3.97 4.80 3.69
N ALA A 102 5.29 4.63 3.61
CA ALA A 102 5.91 3.34 3.32
C ALA A 102 5.53 2.27 4.36
N ALA A 103 5.59 2.63 5.65
CA ALA A 103 5.22 1.74 6.74
C ALA A 103 3.74 1.34 6.68
N THR A 104 2.84 2.27 6.37
CA THR A 104 1.39 2.03 6.29
C THR A 104 1.04 1.13 5.10
N VAL A 105 1.63 1.37 3.94
CA VAL A 105 1.44 0.51 2.76
C VAL A 105 1.95 -0.91 3.02
N ALA A 106 3.17 -1.02 3.55
CA ALA A 106 3.81 -2.31 3.79
C ALA A 106 3.11 -3.12 4.88
N SER A 107 2.72 -2.49 5.99
CA SER A 107 1.94 -3.14 7.04
C SER A 107 0.57 -3.59 6.52
N GLY A 108 -0.15 -2.72 5.79
CA GLY A 108 -1.41 -3.07 5.14
C GLY A 108 -1.27 -4.28 4.23
N ALA A 109 -0.24 -4.31 3.38
CA ALA A 109 0.04 -5.45 2.51
C ALA A 109 0.28 -6.75 3.29
N LEU A 110 1.09 -6.71 4.35
CA LEU A 110 1.38 -7.88 5.18
C LEU A 110 0.12 -8.38 5.90
N VAL A 111 -0.70 -7.47 6.43
CA VAL A 111 -1.99 -7.81 7.06
C VAL A 111 -2.90 -8.49 6.04
N LEU A 112 -3.06 -7.92 4.84
CA LEU A 112 -3.88 -8.52 3.77
C LEU A 112 -3.37 -9.91 3.38
N GLN A 113 -2.05 -10.08 3.24
CA GLN A 113 -1.45 -11.39 2.91
C GLN A 113 -1.73 -12.44 3.98
N VAL A 114 -1.72 -12.07 5.27
CA VAL A 114 -2.06 -12.98 6.37
C VAL A 114 -3.56 -13.30 6.37
N LEU A 115 -4.41 -12.30 6.20
CA LEU A 115 -5.87 -12.48 6.19
C LEU A 115 -6.31 -13.37 5.03
N PHE A 116 -5.85 -13.10 3.81
CA PHE A 116 -6.13 -13.91 2.62
C PHE A 116 -5.31 -15.19 2.54
N GLY A 117 -4.23 -15.34 3.33
CA GLY A 117 -3.50 -16.60 3.45
C GLY A 117 -4.24 -17.65 4.29
N ARG A 118 -5.13 -17.21 5.18
CA ARG A 118 -5.93 -18.09 6.05
C ARG A 118 -7.31 -18.43 5.50
N ALA A 119 -7.86 -17.59 4.64
CA ALA A 119 -9.05 -17.90 3.86
C ALA A 119 -8.58 -18.30 2.46
N PRO A 120 -8.65 -19.58 2.05
CA PRO A 120 -8.59 -19.90 0.63
C PRO A 120 -9.77 -19.15 0.01
N THR A 121 -9.50 -18.00 -0.60
CA THR A 121 -10.55 -17.27 -1.28
C THR A 121 -11.08 -18.23 -2.33
N LEU A 122 -12.40 -18.41 -2.40
CA LEU A 122 -13.09 -19.37 -3.27
C LEU A 122 -12.67 -19.30 -4.76
N ARG A 123 -11.87 -18.28 -5.14
CA ARG A 123 -11.28 -18.05 -6.47
C ARG A 123 -9.92 -18.70 -6.72
N ASP A 124 -9.19 -19.17 -5.71
CA ASP A 124 -7.89 -19.84 -5.93
C ASP A 124 -8.07 -21.35 -6.25
N ALA A 125 -9.32 -21.84 -6.31
CA ALA A 125 -9.68 -23.25 -6.53
C ALA A 125 -10.29 -23.53 -7.92
N GLU A 126 -10.32 -22.54 -8.83
CA GLU A 126 -10.75 -22.69 -10.23
C GLU A 126 -9.58 -22.52 -11.21
#